data_AF-A0AA50E327-F1
#
_entry.id   AF-A0AA50E327-F1
#
_cell.length_a   1.000
_cell.length_b   1.000
_cell.length_c   1.000
_cell.angle_alpha   90.00
_cell.angle_beta   90.00
_cell.angle_gamma   90.00
#
_symmetry.space_group_name_H-M   'P 1'
#
loop_
_entity.id
_entity.type
_entity.pdbx_description
1 polymer ?
#
loop_
_entity_poly.entity_id
_entity_poly.type
_entity_poly.pdbx_seq_one_letter_code
_entity_poly.pdbx_strand_id
1 'polypeptide(L)'
;MVKILFFSPFSILHPTFQTRSQKDLEILDKIYSNSILLGDDSPQGWGIQYAREFDMTNDSKLFPPRPKWEAQGYIADEYGHWLKGNWQEIGELGVESGEWAVDVLSRPQGVILSRDKTQFIRVEEVEDIALPLYEGRMIGQFDFSEKGWVSGKGRSAEWRDIDFQNKIIDPQFLMSYKDFLDKGSFKGLRTGFLAIGSSTNARSMISSVINSIPCGNSVPIFQTNIKILGQLGLVFMLNNLIYDFSLRARLGGININYFVVEETPLLKPEHINKYKEILKFVARLNLIGISFAREWLEVSSNNGENLKSKNLYQNWAITQYERLRLRIIIDASIAHIYNLEISDFSWILRNCDQPKQIMQDKAFYRTLDPKGFWRVDKEKDPELRHTVLSLVAFHELKKIGLEAFLNLNDGEGWMLPDTLRLADYGLGHGDRAQAPQPVTARFALEDWDNQPVPANAPISYRQRFYPWQLAKTPEQSWAECQLHAENLRLLLKQDQPPEPTPTKSEKLPSDPDYQPPTDLFGNPLQVDLFGNVIT
;
A
#
# COMPACT_ATOMS: atom_id res chain seq x y z
N MET A 1 -18.05 35.56 11.14
CA MET A 1 -16.69 35.84 11.61
C MET A 1 -16.41 34.82 12.70
N VAL A 2 -15.78 33.69 12.36
CA VAL A 2 -15.64 32.53 13.27
C VAL A 2 -14.26 32.55 13.92
N LYS A 3 -14.22 32.45 15.25
CA LYS A 3 -13.01 32.46 16.08
C LYS A 3 -12.13 31.24 15.74
N ILE A 4 -10.88 31.51 15.39
CA ILE A 4 -9.80 30.55 15.19
C ILE A 4 -9.26 30.20 16.57
N LEU A 5 -9.44 28.95 17.01
CA LEU A 5 -8.76 28.39 18.18
C LEU A 5 -7.68 27.42 17.69
N PHE A 6 -6.44 27.81 17.99
CA PHE A 6 -5.16 27.10 17.91
C PHE A 6 -5.15 25.69 17.29
N PHE A 7 -4.71 25.59 16.04
CA PHE A 7 -4.20 24.36 15.43
C PHE A 7 -2.81 24.67 14.85
N SER A 8 -1.76 24.07 15.44
CA SER A 8 -0.32 24.13 15.12
C SER A 8 0.52 25.23 15.83
N PRO A 9 1.59 24.85 16.57
CA PRO A 9 2.61 25.78 17.10
C PRO A 9 3.76 26.07 16.11
N PHE A 10 3.82 25.42 14.94
CA PHE A 10 4.98 25.47 14.04
C PHE A 10 4.82 26.37 12.82
N SER A 11 3.60 26.77 12.47
CA SER A 11 3.33 27.53 11.25
C SER A 11 2.85 28.96 11.58
N ILE A 12 3.75 29.94 11.55
CA ILE A 12 3.41 31.39 11.51
C ILE A 12 2.63 31.73 10.21
N LEU A 13 2.58 30.79 9.26
CA LEU A 13 1.69 30.80 8.10
C LEU A 13 0.47 29.92 8.37
N HIS A 14 -0.61 30.50 8.90
CA HIS A 14 -1.91 29.84 9.02
C HIS A 14 -2.39 29.31 7.65
N PRO A 15 -2.49 27.99 7.41
CA PRO A 15 -3.33 27.51 6.33
C PRO A 15 -4.76 27.65 6.84
N THR A 16 -5.46 28.68 6.39
CA THR A 16 -6.89 28.87 6.66
C THR A 16 -7.63 27.58 6.34
N PHE A 17 -8.12 26.87 7.36
CA PHE A 17 -9.09 25.81 7.16
C PHE A 17 -10.24 26.39 6.33
N GLN A 18 -10.49 25.79 5.17
CA GLN A 18 -11.65 26.14 4.35
C GLN A 18 -12.85 25.34 4.86
N THR A 19 -13.30 25.65 6.08
CA THR A 19 -14.55 25.08 6.60
C THR A 19 -15.75 25.85 6.06
N ARG A 20 -16.84 25.13 5.80
CA ARG A 20 -18.06 25.71 5.21
C ARG A 20 -19.18 25.86 6.24
N SER A 21 -19.07 25.17 7.37
CA SER A 21 -20.08 25.17 8.42
C SER A 21 -19.45 25.10 9.81
N GLN A 22 -20.21 25.51 10.83
CA GLN A 22 -19.84 25.33 12.23
C GLN A 22 -19.68 23.84 12.57
N LYS A 23 -20.51 22.98 11.96
CA LYS A 23 -20.45 21.53 12.17
C LYS A 23 -19.14 20.92 11.69
N ASP A 24 -18.58 21.40 10.57
CA ASP A 24 -17.26 20.97 10.11
C ASP A 24 -16.19 21.28 11.15
N LEU A 25 -16.23 22.48 11.77
CA LEU A 25 -15.26 22.88 12.79
C LEU A 25 -15.36 22.03 14.05
N GLU A 26 -16.56 21.73 14.53
CA GLU A 26 -16.76 20.86 15.70
C GLU A 26 -16.20 19.45 15.47
N ILE A 27 -16.40 18.90 14.27
CA ILE A 27 -15.88 17.57 13.91
C ILE A 27 -14.36 17.61 13.81
N LEU A 28 -13.79 18.63 13.14
CA LEU A 28 -12.35 18.79 13.04
C LEU A 28 -11.71 18.97 14.42
N ASP A 29 -12.33 19.73 15.31
CA ASP A 29 -11.86 19.91 16.68
C ASP A 29 -11.77 18.58 17.44
N LYS A 30 -12.80 17.72 17.33
CA LYS A 30 -12.76 16.36 17.90
C LYS A 30 -11.62 15.52 17.33
N ILE A 31 -11.41 15.55 16.02
CA ILE A 31 -10.36 14.77 15.34
C ILE A 31 -8.98 15.26 15.79
N TYR A 32 -8.72 16.56 15.72
CA TYR A 32 -7.42 17.14 16.06
C TYR A 32 -7.10 17.03 17.56
N SER A 33 -8.09 17.21 18.44
CA SER A 33 -7.89 17.09 19.90
C SER A 33 -7.49 15.68 20.35
N ASN A 34 -7.80 14.65 19.55
CA ASN A 34 -7.45 13.25 19.81
C ASN A 34 -6.30 12.73 18.92
N SER A 35 -5.54 13.64 18.30
CA SER A 35 -4.50 13.32 17.33
C SER A 35 -3.14 13.93 17.67
N ILE A 36 -2.12 13.47 16.95
CA ILE A 36 -0.85 14.14 16.75
C ILE A 36 -0.72 14.55 15.28
N LEU A 37 0.06 15.58 14.99
CA LEU A 37 0.34 15.97 13.62
C LEU A 37 1.31 14.98 12.97
N LEU A 38 1.19 14.75 11.66
CA LEU A 38 2.11 13.85 10.96
C LEU A 38 3.56 14.35 11.02
N GLY A 39 3.75 15.67 10.91
CA GLY A 39 5.05 16.33 10.98
C GLY A 39 5.49 16.67 12.41
N ASP A 40 4.88 16.07 13.43
CA ASP A 40 5.34 16.25 14.81
C ASP A 40 6.66 15.48 15.03
N ASP A 41 7.73 16.23 15.28
CA ASP A 41 9.08 15.69 15.54
C ASP A 41 9.34 15.35 17.01
N SER A 42 8.32 15.46 17.89
CA SER A 42 8.46 15.04 19.27
C SER A 42 8.62 13.51 19.38
N PRO A 43 9.10 12.98 20.52
CA PRO A 43 9.19 11.53 20.74
C PRO A 43 7.86 10.78 20.63
N GLN A 44 6.72 11.48 20.66
CA GLN A 44 5.39 10.90 20.51
C GLN A 44 4.91 10.87 19.04
N GLY A 45 5.61 11.59 18.16
CA GLY A 45 5.31 11.69 16.74
C GLY A 45 5.69 10.44 15.95
N TRP A 46 5.37 10.46 14.66
CA TRP A 46 5.62 9.33 13.76
C TRP A 46 7.10 9.19 13.34
N GLY A 47 7.92 10.21 13.60
CA GLY A 47 9.34 10.22 13.23
C GLY A 47 9.56 10.04 11.73
N ILE A 48 8.66 10.61 10.92
CA ILE A 48 8.67 10.45 9.48
C ILE A 48 9.61 11.47 8.85
N GLN A 49 10.57 10.96 8.08
CA GLN A 49 11.40 11.75 7.20
C GLN A 49 10.84 11.68 5.79
N TYR A 50 10.92 12.81 5.09
CA TYR A 50 10.33 12.93 3.77
C TYR A 50 11.42 12.80 2.73
N ALA A 51 11.19 11.89 1.78
CA ALA A 51 12.10 11.67 0.69
C ALA A 51 11.40 11.84 -0.65
N ARG A 52 12.05 12.64 -1.51
CA ARG A 52 11.88 12.59 -2.96
C ARG A 52 13.13 11.94 -3.51
N GLU A 53 13.03 10.72 -4.02
CA GLU A 53 14.21 9.91 -4.34
C GLU A 53 14.82 10.31 -5.68
N PHE A 54 14.03 10.26 -6.76
CA PHE A 54 14.53 10.50 -8.12
C PHE A 54 13.73 11.58 -8.83
N ASP A 55 14.42 12.62 -9.28
CA ASP A 55 13.81 13.67 -10.08
C ASP A 55 13.68 13.22 -11.54
N MET A 56 12.45 13.22 -12.05
CA MET A 56 12.13 12.75 -13.41
C MET A 56 12.87 13.52 -14.52
N THR A 57 13.43 14.70 -14.22
CA THR A 57 14.23 15.51 -15.15
C THR A 57 15.72 15.33 -14.89
N ASN A 58 16.19 15.64 -13.68
CA ASN A 58 17.62 15.70 -13.37
C ASN A 58 18.29 14.31 -13.33
N ASP A 59 17.53 13.29 -12.93
CA ASP A 59 18.03 11.91 -12.79
C ASP A 59 17.68 11.03 -14.01
N SER A 60 17.07 11.58 -15.06
CA SER A 60 16.52 10.84 -16.22
C SER A 60 17.49 9.87 -16.91
N LYS A 61 18.79 10.13 -16.83
CA LYS A 61 19.84 9.24 -17.36
C LYS A 61 19.94 7.90 -16.64
N LEU A 62 19.48 7.82 -15.38
CA LEU A 62 19.54 6.61 -14.54
C LEU A 62 18.42 5.61 -14.82
N PHE A 63 17.34 6.05 -15.47
CA PHE A 63 16.18 5.20 -15.72
C PHE A 63 15.73 5.21 -17.19
N PRO A 64 16.46 4.55 -18.09
CA PRO A 64 16.02 4.38 -19.47
C PRO A 64 14.66 3.66 -19.57
N PRO A 65 13.88 3.88 -20.65
CA PRO A 65 12.62 3.20 -20.88
C PRO A 65 12.78 1.67 -20.89
N ARG A 66 11.78 0.96 -20.36
CA ARG A 66 11.75 -0.51 -20.26
C ARG A 66 12.17 -1.24 -21.54
N PRO A 67 11.72 -0.87 -22.76
CA PRO A 67 12.13 -1.56 -23.99
C PRO A 67 13.65 -1.56 -24.25
N LYS A 68 14.39 -0.56 -23.73
CA LYS A 68 15.85 -0.50 -23.86
C LYS A 68 16.53 -1.57 -22.99
N TRP A 69 15.95 -1.89 -21.84
CA TRP A 69 16.45 -2.94 -20.95
C TRP A 69 16.08 -4.32 -21.50
N GLU A 70 14.85 -4.49 -21.98
CA GLU A 70 14.41 -5.73 -22.65
C GLU A 70 15.33 -6.07 -23.84
N ALA A 71 15.71 -5.08 -24.66
CA ALA A 71 16.67 -5.25 -25.75
C ALA A 71 18.10 -5.62 -25.30
N GLN A 72 18.44 -5.42 -24.02
CA GLN A 72 19.71 -5.84 -23.42
C GLN A 72 19.64 -7.23 -22.77
N GLY A 73 18.52 -7.94 -22.91
CA GLY A 73 18.31 -9.28 -22.37
C GLY A 73 17.74 -9.33 -20.95
N TYR A 74 17.18 -8.22 -20.47
CA TYR A 74 16.49 -8.20 -19.18
C TYR A 74 15.07 -8.76 -19.32
N ILE A 75 14.71 -9.71 -18.47
CA ILE A 75 13.39 -10.34 -18.45
C ILE A 75 12.74 -10.11 -17.08
N ALA A 76 11.45 -9.79 -17.09
CA ALA A 76 10.71 -9.56 -15.86
C ALA A 76 10.53 -10.87 -15.08
N ASP A 77 10.82 -10.86 -13.79
CA ASP A 77 10.62 -12.01 -12.90
C ASP A 77 9.22 -12.03 -12.26
N GLU A 78 8.93 -13.09 -11.50
CA GLU A 78 7.69 -13.28 -10.74
C GLU A 78 7.54 -12.33 -9.53
N TYR A 79 8.60 -11.64 -9.12
CA TYR A 79 8.63 -10.75 -7.94
C TYR A 79 8.52 -9.25 -8.28
N GLY A 80 8.65 -8.89 -9.56
CA GLY A 80 8.57 -7.51 -10.05
C GLY A 80 9.92 -6.85 -10.36
N HIS A 81 11.00 -7.62 -10.42
CA HIS A 81 12.31 -7.18 -10.91
C HIS A 81 12.51 -7.54 -12.38
N TRP A 82 13.57 -7.00 -12.97
CA TRP A 82 14.05 -7.39 -14.29
C TRP A 82 15.45 -7.97 -14.13
N LEU A 83 15.62 -9.22 -14.52
CA LEU A 83 16.88 -9.95 -14.34
C LEU A 83 17.56 -10.17 -15.68
N LYS A 84 18.87 -9.94 -15.69
CA LYS A 84 19.75 -10.35 -16.76
C LYS A 84 20.58 -11.53 -16.30
N GLY A 85 20.71 -12.55 -17.15
CA GLY A 85 21.51 -13.73 -16.88
C GLY A 85 21.11 -14.91 -17.76
N ASN A 86 21.45 -16.12 -17.32
CA ASN A 86 21.23 -17.36 -18.08
C ASN A 86 19.77 -17.88 -17.95
N TRP A 87 18.85 -17.26 -18.67
CA TRP A 87 17.47 -17.73 -18.75
C TRP A 87 17.37 -19.04 -19.57
N GLN A 88 16.71 -20.04 -19.00
CA GLN A 88 16.47 -21.35 -19.61
C GLN A 88 14.97 -21.60 -19.76
N GLU A 89 14.58 -22.37 -20.77
CA GLU A 89 13.18 -22.75 -20.99
C GLU A 89 12.67 -23.65 -19.85
N ILE A 90 11.44 -23.46 -19.40
CA ILE A 90 10.91 -24.16 -18.21
C ILE A 90 10.92 -25.69 -18.35
N GLY A 91 10.85 -26.22 -19.57
CA GLY A 91 10.95 -27.64 -19.85
C GLY A 91 12.30 -28.27 -19.47
N GLU A 92 13.35 -27.46 -19.36
CA GLU A 92 14.70 -27.91 -18.97
C GLU A 92 14.85 -28.06 -17.45
N LEU A 93 13.88 -27.61 -16.65
CA LEU A 93 13.93 -27.70 -15.19
C LEU A 93 13.87 -29.16 -14.67
N GLY A 94 13.57 -30.12 -15.54
CA GLY A 94 13.59 -31.56 -15.21
C GLY A 94 12.47 -31.99 -14.25
N VAL A 95 11.43 -31.17 -14.09
CA VAL A 95 10.25 -31.47 -13.27
C VAL A 95 9.23 -32.21 -14.15
N GLU A 96 8.66 -33.32 -13.64
CA GLU A 96 7.67 -34.10 -14.39
C GLU A 96 6.49 -33.24 -14.86
N SER A 97 6.18 -33.30 -16.16
CA SER A 97 5.11 -32.52 -16.77
C SER A 97 3.73 -33.04 -16.37
N GLY A 98 2.92 -32.20 -15.73
CA GLY A 98 1.50 -32.48 -15.45
C GLY A 98 0.88 -31.45 -14.49
N GLU A 99 0.06 -30.55 -15.04
CA GLU A 99 -0.86 -29.58 -14.39
C GLU A 99 -0.39 -28.70 -13.19
N TRP A 100 0.83 -28.87 -12.67
CA TRP A 100 1.39 -28.14 -11.51
C TRP A 100 2.85 -27.72 -11.69
N ALA A 101 3.39 -27.86 -12.90
CA ALA A 101 4.61 -27.17 -13.30
C ALA A 101 4.26 -25.67 -13.36
N VAL A 102 4.44 -24.84 -12.34
CA VAL A 102 5.62 -24.73 -11.51
C VAL A 102 5.18 -24.16 -10.14
N ASP A 103 4.95 -24.98 -9.12
CA ASP A 103 4.76 -24.48 -7.74
C ASP A 103 6.14 -24.17 -7.13
N VAL A 104 6.28 -23.12 -6.31
CA VAL A 104 7.56 -22.85 -5.63
C VAL A 104 7.98 -24.02 -4.73
N LEU A 105 7.02 -24.80 -4.19
CA LEU A 105 7.30 -26.00 -3.39
C LEU A 105 7.91 -27.15 -4.20
N SER A 106 7.65 -27.21 -5.51
CA SER A 106 8.16 -28.27 -6.40
C SER A 106 9.44 -27.85 -7.13
N ARG A 107 9.94 -26.64 -6.91
CA ARG A 107 11.15 -26.11 -7.55
C ARG A 107 12.38 -26.30 -6.66
N PRO A 108 13.58 -26.52 -7.23
CA PRO A 108 14.81 -26.34 -6.47
C PRO A 108 14.89 -24.93 -5.87
N GLN A 109 15.46 -24.80 -4.67
CA GLN A 109 15.67 -23.51 -4.02
C GLN A 109 16.54 -22.59 -4.90
N GLY A 110 16.23 -21.29 -4.92
CA GLY A 110 16.95 -20.32 -5.74
C GLY A 110 16.54 -20.32 -7.21
N VAL A 111 15.53 -21.10 -7.63
CA VAL A 111 14.95 -20.99 -8.97
C VAL A 111 13.88 -19.91 -9.00
N ILE A 112 14.04 -18.95 -9.90
CA ILE A 112 13.12 -17.84 -10.13
C ILE A 112 12.51 -17.98 -11.52
N LEU A 113 11.22 -17.70 -11.63
CA LEU A 113 10.54 -17.70 -12.92
C LEU A 113 10.45 -16.32 -13.55
N SER A 114 10.45 -16.33 -14.87
CA SER A 114 9.92 -15.26 -15.69
C SER A 114 8.44 -15.03 -15.35
N ARG A 115 7.99 -13.78 -15.52
CA ARG A 115 6.62 -13.36 -15.23
C ARG A 115 5.55 -14.20 -15.93
N ASP A 116 5.80 -14.57 -17.19
CA ASP A 116 4.89 -15.39 -17.98
C ASP A 116 5.03 -16.90 -17.72
N LYS A 117 5.98 -17.26 -16.84
CA LYS A 117 6.28 -18.63 -16.39
C LYS A 117 6.77 -19.55 -17.51
N THR A 118 7.31 -18.98 -18.59
CA THR A 118 7.85 -19.76 -19.73
C THR A 118 9.32 -20.11 -19.55
N GLN A 119 10.06 -19.29 -18.81
CA GLN A 119 11.49 -19.42 -18.55
C GLN A 119 11.81 -19.38 -17.04
N PHE A 120 12.96 -19.95 -16.67
CA PHE A 120 13.52 -19.87 -15.33
C PHE A 120 14.99 -19.43 -15.35
N ILE A 121 15.45 -18.93 -14.21
CA ILE A 121 16.84 -18.60 -13.94
C ILE A 121 17.18 -19.03 -12.52
N ARG A 122 18.41 -19.49 -12.29
CA ARG A 122 18.91 -19.74 -10.94
C ARG A 122 19.51 -18.46 -10.38
N VAL A 123 19.31 -18.16 -9.09
CA VAL A 123 19.82 -16.94 -8.44
C VAL A 123 21.32 -16.76 -8.67
N GLU A 124 22.09 -17.84 -8.62
CA GLU A 124 23.54 -17.84 -8.89
C GLU A 124 23.93 -17.50 -10.34
N GLU A 125 23.00 -17.60 -11.29
CA GLU A 125 23.18 -17.27 -12.70
C GLU A 125 22.67 -15.86 -13.06
N VAL A 126 22.18 -15.11 -12.08
CA VAL A 126 21.78 -13.70 -12.26
C VAL A 126 23.04 -12.82 -12.34
N GLU A 127 23.23 -12.18 -13.49
CA GLU A 127 24.35 -11.27 -13.77
C GLU A 127 24.08 -9.85 -13.27
N ASP A 128 22.85 -9.35 -13.48
CA ASP A 128 22.46 -7.98 -13.11
C ASP A 128 20.95 -7.89 -12.84
N ILE A 129 20.57 -6.91 -12.02
CA ILE A 129 19.20 -6.67 -11.57
C ILE A 129 18.82 -5.23 -11.90
N ALA A 130 17.68 -5.06 -12.57
CA ALA A 130 17.02 -3.77 -12.73
C ALA A 130 15.71 -3.73 -11.95
N LEU A 131 15.46 -2.58 -11.31
CA LEU A 131 14.26 -2.31 -10.54
C LEU A 131 13.26 -1.45 -11.33
N PRO A 132 11.96 -1.63 -11.10
CA PRO A 132 10.92 -0.76 -11.65
C PRO A 132 11.04 0.64 -11.05
N LEU A 133 11.14 1.68 -11.88
CA LEU A 133 10.94 3.05 -11.41
C LEU A 133 9.45 3.27 -11.18
N TYR A 134 9.09 3.52 -9.93
CA TYR A 134 7.72 3.63 -9.48
C TYR A 134 7.17 5.04 -9.72
N GLU A 135 6.05 5.10 -10.44
CA GLU A 135 5.37 6.35 -10.82
C GLU A 135 4.00 6.47 -10.16
N GLY A 136 3.49 7.70 -10.01
CA GLY A 136 2.22 7.95 -9.32
C GLY A 136 1.03 7.23 -9.94
N ARG A 137 1.06 6.90 -11.23
CA ARG A 137 -0.02 6.13 -11.85
C ARG A 137 -0.10 4.68 -11.38
N MET A 138 1.00 4.15 -10.84
CA MET A 138 1.11 2.76 -10.38
C MET A 138 0.50 2.56 -8.98
N ILE A 139 0.34 3.61 -8.18
CA ILE A 139 -0.20 3.49 -6.82
C ILE A 139 -1.70 3.69 -6.78
N GLY A 140 -2.37 2.82 -6.02
CA GLY A 140 -3.79 2.87 -5.73
C GLY A 140 -4.07 2.84 -4.23
N GLN A 141 -5.36 2.88 -3.87
CA GLN A 141 -5.78 2.91 -2.47
C GLN A 141 -5.61 1.51 -1.87
N PHE A 142 -4.66 1.36 -0.94
CA PHE A 142 -4.23 0.05 -0.46
C PHE A 142 -3.82 -0.89 -1.60
N ASP A 143 -3.24 -0.35 -2.67
CA ASP A 143 -2.86 -1.10 -3.85
C ASP A 143 -1.49 -0.62 -4.34
N PHE A 144 -0.51 -1.50 -4.24
CA PHE A 144 0.86 -1.22 -4.64
C PHE A 144 1.04 -1.26 -6.18
N SER A 145 0.05 -1.72 -6.94
CA SER A 145 0.13 -1.80 -8.40
C SER A 145 -1.24 -1.68 -9.07
N GLU A 146 -1.80 -0.47 -9.06
CA GLU A 146 -3.10 -0.13 -9.66
C GLU A 146 -3.04 -0.17 -11.19
N LYS A 147 -2.00 0.41 -11.80
CA LYS A 147 -1.88 0.51 -13.26
C LYS A 147 -0.51 0.11 -13.79
N GLY A 148 -0.53 -0.50 -14.97
CA GLY A 148 0.64 -0.90 -15.74
C GLY A 148 0.80 -0.07 -17.01
N TRP A 149 2.04 0.27 -17.35
CA TRP A 149 2.36 1.00 -18.58
C TRP A 149 2.21 0.09 -19.80
N VAL A 150 1.53 0.59 -20.83
CA VAL A 150 1.33 -0.12 -22.10
C VAL A 150 2.21 0.49 -23.19
N SER A 151 2.09 1.80 -23.42
CA SER A 151 2.76 2.48 -24.51
C SER A 151 2.85 4.00 -24.30
N GLY A 152 3.61 4.68 -25.16
CA GLY A 152 3.68 6.14 -25.18
C GLY A 152 4.51 6.76 -24.04
N LYS A 153 4.50 8.10 -23.97
CA LYS A 153 5.26 8.89 -23.00
C LYS A 153 4.47 10.11 -22.51
N GLY A 154 4.82 10.61 -21.33
CA GLY A 154 4.23 11.84 -20.78
C GLY A 154 2.73 11.72 -20.50
N ARG A 155 1.99 12.81 -20.70
CA ARG A 155 0.56 12.89 -20.35
C ARG A 155 -0.32 11.94 -21.19
N SER A 156 0.09 11.64 -22.41
CA SER A 156 -0.61 10.76 -23.36
C SER A 156 -0.15 9.30 -23.28
N ALA A 157 0.69 8.93 -22.31
CA ALA A 157 1.03 7.52 -22.09
C ALA A 157 -0.22 6.71 -21.79
N GLU A 158 -0.28 5.52 -22.36
CA GLU A 158 -1.37 4.56 -22.18
C GLU A 158 -1.04 3.66 -20.99
N TRP A 159 -2.01 3.55 -20.09
CA TRP A 159 -1.91 2.74 -18.88
C TRP A 159 -3.17 1.90 -18.78
N ARG A 160 -3.00 0.63 -18.43
CA ARG A 160 -4.10 -0.31 -18.18
C ARG A 160 -4.26 -0.53 -16.68
N ASP A 161 -5.49 -0.72 -16.24
CA ASP A 161 -5.74 -1.16 -14.87
C ASP A 161 -5.25 -2.62 -14.70
N ILE A 162 -4.74 -2.94 -13.51
CA ILE A 162 -4.23 -4.28 -13.17
C ILE A 162 -5.22 -4.95 -12.23
N ASP A 163 -5.76 -6.09 -12.65
CA ASP A 163 -6.72 -6.85 -11.85
C ASP A 163 -6.09 -7.38 -10.56
N PHE A 164 -6.89 -7.43 -9.48
CA PHE A 164 -6.45 -7.90 -8.17
C PHE A 164 -6.04 -9.38 -8.12
N GLN A 165 -6.56 -10.23 -9.02
CA GLN A 165 -6.15 -11.64 -9.11
C GLN A 165 -4.73 -11.80 -9.66
N ASN A 166 -4.24 -10.83 -10.42
CA ASN A 166 -3.00 -10.91 -11.18
C ASN A 166 -2.14 -9.65 -10.98
N LYS A 167 -1.94 -9.25 -9.72
CA LYS A 167 -1.11 -8.09 -9.40
C LYS A 167 0.34 -8.30 -9.82
N ILE A 168 0.82 -7.41 -10.69
CA ILE A 168 2.19 -7.35 -11.19
C ILE A 168 2.66 -5.90 -11.20
N ILE A 169 3.97 -5.65 -11.09
CA ILE A 169 4.56 -4.32 -11.25
C ILE A 169 4.96 -4.14 -12.72
N ASP A 170 4.34 -3.20 -13.43
CA ASP A 170 4.54 -3.04 -14.87
C ASP A 170 4.89 -1.58 -15.24
N PRO A 171 6.16 -1.19 -15.08
CA PRO A 171 6.61 0.20 -15.15
C PRO A 171 6.91 0.64 -16.59
N GLN A 172 7.00 1.96 -16.78
CA GLN A 172 7.53 2.56 -18.01
C GLN A 172 9.06 2.57 -18.07
N PHE A 173 9.71 2.73 -16.92
CA PHE A 173 11.16 2.89 -16.81
C PHE A 173 11.74 1.89 -15.81
N LEU A 174 12.99 1.49 -16.04
CA LEU A 174 13.74 0.66 -15.10
C LEU A 174 15.06 1.35 -14.74
N MET A 175 15.59 1.03 -13.57
CA MET A 175 16.84 1.55 -13.02
C MET A 175 17.71 0.40 -12.54
N SER A 176 19.04 0.50 -12.66
CA SER A 176 19.93 -0.51 -12.09
C SER A 176 19.75 -0.61 -10.57
N TYR A 177 19.73 -1.84 -10.04
CA TYR A 177 19.71 -2.09 -8.60
C TYR A 177 20.89 -1.42 -7.89
N LYS A 178 22.06 -1.41 -8.53
CA LYS A 178 23.25 -0.75 -8.02
C LYS A 178 23.08 0.76 -7.90
N ASP A 179 22.61 1.42 -8.97
CA ASP A 179 22.39 2.88 -8.97
C ASP A 179 21.39 3.30 -7.89
N PHE A 180 20.38 2.46 -7.62
CA PHE A 180 19.42 2.68 -6.55
C PHE A 180 20.10 2.65 -5.16
N LEU A 181 20.94 1.64 -4.91
CA LEU A 181 21.67 1.51 -3.64
C LEU A 181 22.69 2.64 -3.43
N ASP A 182 23.45 3.00 -4.47
CA ASP A 182 24.53 4.00 -4.40
C ASP A 182 24.01 5.40 -4.02
N LYS A 183 22.74 5.72 -4.33
CA LYS A 183 22.12 7.01 -3.98
C LYS A 183 21.64 7.12 -2.52
N GLY A 184 21.88 6.09 -1.70
CA GLY A 184 21.51 6.11 -0.27
C GLY A 184 20.04 5.75 -0.01
N SER A 185 19.48 4.84 -0.80
CA SER A 185 18.08 4.42 -0.66
C SER A 185 17.78 3.75 0.68
N PHE A 186 16.62 4.05 1.26
CA PHE A 186 16.10 3.35 2.42
C PHE A 186 15.80 1.88 2.07
N LYS A 187 16.33 0.94 2.86
CA LYS A 187 16.09 -0.50 2.68
C LYS A 187 14.81 -0.92 3.40
N GLY A 188 13.89 -1.56 2.69
CA GLY A 188 12.71 -2.21 3.27
C GLY A 188 11.38 -1.62 2.80
N LEU A 189 10.31 -2.08 3.44
CA LEU A 189 8.94 -1.63 3.14
C LEU A 189 8.77 -0.16 3.50
N ARG A 190 8.15 0.61 2.60
CA ARG A 190 7.90 2.04 2.77
C ARG A 190 6.45 2.37 2.46
N THR A 191 5.99 3.54 2.88
CA THR A 191 4.67 4.06 2.49
C THR A 191 4.83 5.15 1.43
N GLY A 192 4.24 4.95 0.27
CA GLY A 192 4.16 5.95 -0.80
C GLY A 192 2.73 6.47 -0.96
N PHE A 193 2.58 7.66 -1.54
CA PHE A 193 1.26 8.21 -1.89
C PHE A 193 1.25 8.93 -3.24
N LEU A 194 0.05 9.05 -3.81
CA LEU A 194 -0.18 9.84 -5.02
C LEU A 194 -0.20 11.33 -4.68
N ALA A 195 0.88 12.06 -4.98
CA ALA A 195 0.93 13.51 -4.73
C ALA A 195 -0.04 14.29 -5.62
N ILE A 196 -0.09 13.94 -6.91
CA ILE A 196 -0.86 14.69 -7.92
C ILE A 196 -2.08 13.88 -8.32
N GLY A 197 -3.23 14.25 -7.76
CA GLY A 197 -4.53 13.66 -8.10
C GLY A 197 -5.19 14.30 -9.31
N SER A 198 -6.43 13.87 -9.59
CA SER A 198 -7.35 14.56 -10.51
C SER A 198 -8.46 15.28 -9.72
N SER A 199 -8.96 16.38 -10.27
CA SER A 199 -10.12 17.10 -9.71
C SER A 199 -11.41 16.26 -9.67
N THR A 200 -11.44 15.16 -10.41
CA THR A 200 -12.55 14.20 -10.46
C THR A 200 -12.39 13.03 -9.49
N ASN A 201 -11.26 12.90 -8.80
CA ASN A 201 -11.02 11.78 -7.90
C ASN A 201 -12.02 11.78 -6.74
N ALA A 202 -12.52 10.59 -6.40
CA ALA A 202 -13.42 10.40 -5.27
C ALA A 202 -12.69 10.49 -3.91
N ARG A 203 -11.37 10.29 -3.91
CA ARG A 203 -10.44 10.36 -2.77
C ARG A 203 -9.31 11.34 -3.05
N SER A 204 -8.85 12.04 -2.02
CA SER A 204 -7.71 12.95 -2.07
C SER A 204 -6.43 12.22 -1.71
N MET A 205 -6.39 11.54 -0.56
CA MET A 205 -5.25 10.71 -0.18
C MET A 205 -5.42 9.31 -0.77
N ILE A 206 -4.39 8.86 -1.49
CA ILE A 206 -4.27 7.51 -2.05
C ILE A 206 -2.86 7.04 -1.71
N SER A 207 -2.75 6.06 -0.83
CA SER A 207 -1.46 5.52 -0.41
C SER A 207 -1.46 4.01 -0.29
N SER A 208 -0.28 3.42 -0.33
CA SER A 208 -0.06 1.99 -0.12
C SER A 208 1.35 1.77 0.41
N VAL A 209 1.56 0.59 1.01
CA VAL A 209 2.91 0.12 1.27
C VAL A 209 3.53 -0.35 -0.05
N ILE A 210 4.81 -0.04 -0.24
CA ILE A 210 5.57 -0.39 -1.42
C ILE A 210 6.89 -1.04 -1.02
N ASN A 211 7.37 -1.96 -1.85
CA ASN A 211 8.68 -2.59 -1.69
C ASN A 211 9.81 -1.55 -1.84
N SER A 212 11.04 -2.00 -1.59
CA SER A 212 12.25 -1.19 -1.71
C SER A 212 12.65 -0.95 -3.18
N ILE A 213 11.81 -0.22 -3.92
CA ILE A 213 11.97 0.14 -5.35
C ILE A 213 12.13 1.66 -5.55
N PRO A 214 12.89 2.12 -6.56
CA PRO A 214 13.12 3.55 -6.79
C PRO A 214 11.82 4.27 -7.13
N CYS A 215 11.55 5.40 -6.46
CA CYS A 215 10.35 6.20 -6.68
C CYS A 215 10.64 7.53 -7.36
N GLY A 216 9.88 7.85 -8.41
CA GLY A 216 9.92 9.16 -9.02
C GLY A 216 9.42 10.26 -8.07
N ASN A 217 9.85 11.50 -8.27
CA ASN A 217 9.53 12.65 -7.41
C ASN A 217 8.03 12.96 -7.25
N SER A 218 7.18 12.36 -8.08
CA SER A 218 5.71 12.46 -8.00
C SER A 218 5.06 11.37 -7.12
N VAL A 219 5.86 10.47 -6.54
CA VAL A 219 5.47 9.52 -5.50
C VAL A 219 6.28 9.85 -4.24
N PRO A 220 5.82 10.77 -3.39
CA PRO A 220 6.52 11.06 -2.16
C PRO A 220 6.45 9.87 -1.22
N ILE A 221 7.58 9.60 -0.55
CA ILE A 221 7.74 8.47 0.34
C ILE A 221 7.93 8.97 1.77
N PHE A 222 7.25 8.32 2.69
CA PHE A 222 7.50 8.46 4.12
C PHE A 222 8.60 7.47 4.51
N GLN A 223 9.81 7.98 4.72
CA GLN A 223 10.92 7.20 5.28
C GLN A 223 10.79 7.19 6.80
N THR A 224 10.84 6.01 7.38
CA THR A 224 10.70 5.84 8.82
C THR A 224 11.24 4.49 9.23
N ASN A 225 11.92 4.44 10.39
CA ASN A 225 12.47 3.21 10.96
C ASN A 225 11.41 2.35 11.65
N ILE A 226 10.12 2.62 11.43
CA ILE A 226 9.05 1.81 11.98
C ILE A 226 8.99 0.45 11.27
N LYS A 227 8.79 -0.60 12.08
CA LYS A 227 8.57 -1.97 11.61
C LYS A 227 7.27 -2.09 10.82
N ILE A 228 7.02 -3.28 10.25
CA ILE A 228 5.85 -3.57 9.40
C ILE A 228 4.52 -3.05 9.97
N LEU A 229 4.27 -3.25 11.27
CA LEU A 229 3.02 -2.80 11.91
C LEU A 229 2.86 -1.28 11.90
N GLY A 230 3.97 -0.54 12.02
CA GLY A 230 3.95 0.91 11.90
C GLY A 230 3.64 1.36 10.48
N GLN A 231 4.22 0.72 9.46
CA GLN A 231 3.91 1.01 8.05
C GLN A 231 2.43 0.74 7.73
N LEU A 232 1.91 -0.41 8.18
CA LEU A 232 0.49 -0.73 8.06
C LEU A 232 -0.39 0.27 8.82
N GLY A 233 0.05 0.68 10.01
CA GLY A 233 -0.59 1.74 10.81
C GLY A 233 -0.66 3.08 10.09
N LEU A 234 0.41 3.46 9.40
CA LEU A 234 0.44 4.70 8.63
C LEU A 234 -0.54 4.64 7.46
N VAL A 235 -0.51 3.56 6.68
CA VAL A 235 -1.43 3.37 5.54
C VAL A 235 -2.90 3.27 5.99
N PHE A 236 -3.15 2.68 7.16
CA PHE A 236 -4.46 2.69 7.84
C PHE A 236 -4.96 4.11 8.12
N MET A 237 -4.11 4.96 8.69
CA MET A 237 -4.46 6.34 8.98
C MET A 237 -4.61 7.22 7.74
N LEU A 238 -3.89 6.93 6.65
CA LEU A 238 -3.94 7.75 5.44
C LEU A 238 -5.12 7.44 4.51
N ASN A 239 -5.62 6.20 4.51
CA ASN A 239 -6.59 5.74 3.50
C ASN A 239 -8.06 5.71 3.94
N ASN A 240 -8.43 6.38 5.03
CA ASN A 240 -9.82 6.43 5.52
C ASN A 240 -10.54 7.76 5.18
N LEU A 241 -11.87 7.73 5.21
CA LEU A 241 -12.73 8.87 4.84
C LEU A 241 -12.58 10.06 5.80
N ILE A 242 -12.25 9.82 7.07
CA ILE A 242 -12.11 10.88 8.10
C ILE A 242 -10.80 11.65 7.92
N TYR A 243 -9.73 10.95 7.55
CA TYR A 243 -8.47 11.56 7.15
C TYR A 243 -8.67 12.43 5.91
N ASP A 244 -9.35 11.91 4.87
CA ASP A 244 -9.69 12.69 3.68
C ASP A 244 -10.51 13.94 4.03
N PHE A 245 -11.48 13.84 4.95
CA PHE A 245 -12.30 14.97 5.39
C PHE A 245 -11.41 16.08 5.98
N SER A 246 -10.48 15.70 6.85
CA SER A 246 -9.52 16.61 7.48
C SER A 246 -8.54 17.22 6.47
N LEU A 247 -7.97 16.38 5.60
CA LEU A 247 -7.06 16.81 4.54
C LEU A 247 -7.72 17.79 3.58
N ARG A 248 -8.95 17.51 3.13
CA ARG A 248 -9.68 18.37 2.18
C ARG A 248 -10.01 19.74 2.75
N ALA A 249 -10.15 19.88 4.06
CA ALA A 249 -10.34 21.17 4.68
C ALA A 249 -9.10 22.10 4.49
N ARG A 250 -7.92 21.52 4.32
CA ARG A 250 -6.65 22.23 4.08
C ARG A 250 -6.20 22.22 2.62
N LEU A 251 -6.64 21.25 1.84
CA LEU A 251 -6.24 21.09 0.45
C LEU A 251 -6.91 22.15 -0.45
N GLY A 252 -6.08 22.98 -1.08
CA GLY A 252 -6.51 24.05 -2.01
C GLY A 252 -6.59 23.62 -3.49
N GLY A 253 -6.04 22.47 -3.85
CA GLY A 253 -5.95 22.02 -5.25
C GLY A 253 -5.83 20.49 -5.37
N ILE A 254 -5.25 20.03 -6.48
CA ILE A 254 -5.08 18.59 -6.76
C ILE A 254 -3.72 18.02 -6.32
N ASN A 255 -2.80 18.90 -5.92
CA ASN A 255 -1.46 18.51 -5.51
C ASN A 255 -1.35 18.52 -3.98
N ILE A 256 -1.03 17.36 -3.41
CA ILE A 256 -0.77 17.15 -2.00
C ILE A 256 0.71 17.40 -1.75
N ASN A 257 1.03 18.64 -1.36
CA ASN A 257 2.37 19.01 -0.97
C ASN A 257 2.66 18.59 0.47
N TYR A 258 3.95 18.41 0.75
CA TYR A 258 4.45 17.97 2.04
C TYR A 258 3.91 18.78 3.23
N PHE A 259 4.03 20.11 3.20
CA PHE A 259 3.54 21.01 4.26
C PHE A 259 2.03 20.88 4.55
N VAL A 260 1.24 20.35 3.61
CA VAL A 260 -0.18 20.07 3.83
C VAL A 260 -0.34 18.79 4.65
N VAL A 261 0.45 17.77 4.34
CA VAL A 261 0.39 16.46 5.00
C VAL A 261 0.94 16.53 6.42
N GLU A 262 2.00 17.31 6.67
CA GLU A 262 2.54 17.53 8.03
C GLU A 262 1.49 17.97 9.03
N GLU A 263 0.54 18.78 8.56
CA GLU A 263 -0.51 19.41 9.34
C GLU A 263 -1.79 18.54 9.45
N THR A 264 -1.74 17.29 8.97
CA THR A 264 -2.86 16.35 9.06
C THR A 264 -2.88 15.59 10.39
N PRO A 265 -4.07 15.30 10.94
CA PRO A 265 -4.21 14.65 12.23
C PRO A 265 -4.14 13.13 12.09
N LEU A 266 -3.27 12.49 12.86
CA LEU A 266 -3.17 11.03 12.96
C LEU A 266 -3.24 10.59 14.43
N LEU A 267 -3.60 9.34 14.67
CA LEU A 267 -3.40 8.73 15.98
C LEU A 267 -1.91 8.61 16.27
N LYS A 268 -1.54 8.66 17.56
CA LYS A 268 -0.16 8.44 17.98
C LYS A 268 0.28 7.01 17.62
N PRO A 269 1.53 6.78 17.19
CA PRO A 269 2.04 5.44 16.88
C PRO A 269 1.88 4.44 18.02
N GLU A 270 2.06 4.88 19.27
CA GLU A 270 1.86 4.05 20.47
C GLU A 270 0.41 3.55 20.61
N HIS A 271 -0.57 4.31 20.12
CA HIS A 271 -1.98 3.94 20.14
C HIS A 271 -2.35 3.00 19.01
N ILE A 272 -1.67 3.07 17.86
CA ILE A 272 -1.87 2.14 16.75
C ILE A 272 -1.65 0.69 17.18
N ASN A 273 -0.67 0.44 18.06
CA ASN A 273 -0.40 -0.88 18.61
C ASN A 273 -1.56 -1.45 19.45
N LYS A 274 -2.50 -0.63 19.93
CA LYS A 274 -3.72 -1.09 20.61
C LYS A 274 -4.74 -1.69 19.62
N TYR A 275 -4.59 -1.39 18.32
CA TYR A 275 -5.51 -1.77 17.26
C TYR A 275 -4.88 -2.77 16.27
N LYS A 276 -4.00 -3.66 16.76
CA LYS A 276 -3.34 -4.70 15.93
C LYS A 276 -4.35 -5.57 15.17
N GLU A 277 -5.50 -5.85 15.76
CA GLU A 277 -6.58 -6.58 15.09
C GLU A 277 -7.11 -5.87 13.84
N ILE A 278 -7.01 -4.55 13.75
CA ILE A 278 -7.35 -3.80 12.54
C ILE A 278 -6.21 -3.85 11.53
N LEU A 279 -4.95 -3.83 12.01
CA LEU A 279 -3.78 -3.91 11.14
C LEU A 279 -3.73 -5.23 10.34
N LYS A 280 -4.34 -6.31 10.85
CA LYS A 280 -4.52 -7.55 10.07
C LYS A 280 -5.35 -7.29 8.82
N PHE A 281 -6.44 -6.53 8.89
CA PHE A 281 -7.25 -6.16 7.72
C PHE A 281 -6.48 -5.25 6.75
N VAL A 282 -5.63 -4.38 7.27
CA VAL A 282 -4.79 -3.48 6.45
C VAL A 282 -3.72 -4.28 5.70
N ALA A 283 -3.09 -5.27 6.35
CA ALA A 283 -2.18 -6.21 5.70
C ALA A 283 -2.89 -6.97 4.57
N ARG A 284 -4.09 -7.49 4.85
CA ARG A 284 -4.92 -8.21 3.87
C ARG A 284 -5.28 -7.39 2.63
N LEU A 285 -5.44 -6.08 2.78
CA LEU A 285 -5.71 -5.15 1.67
C LEU A 285 -4.46 -4.84 0.83
N ASN A 286 -3.29 -4.67 1.47
CA ASN A 286 -2.08 -4.19 0.79
C ASN A 286 -1.15 -5.29 0.29
N LEU A 287 -0.89 -6.31 1.11
CA LEU A 287 0.17 -7.29 0.90
C LEU A 287 -0.29 -8.42 -0.05
N ILE A 288 -0.93 -8.05 -1.16
CA ILE A 288 -1.62 -8.97 -2.06
C ILE A 288 -0.74 -9.39 -3.24
N GLY A 289 0.44 -9.94 -2.92
CA GLY A 289 1.39 -10.44 -3.90
C GLY A 289 2.54 -11.21 -3.26
N ILE A 290 3.13 -12.14 -4.02
CA ILE A 290 4.23 -12.99 -3.53
C ILE A 290 5.51 -12.20 -3.21
N SER A 291 5.66 -10.98 -3.76
CA SER A 291 6.75 -10.08 -3.41
C SER A 291 6.70 -9.58 -1.96
N PHE A 292 5.57 -9.75 -1.27
CA PHE A 292 5.40 -9.42 0.16
C PHE A 292 5.52 -10.65 1.08
N ALA A 293 6.12 -11.74 0.61
CA ALA A 293 6.23 -12.98 1.37
C ALA A 293 6.95 -12.78 2.72
N ARG A 294 8.02 -11.97 2.74
CA ARG A 294 8.76 -11.64 3.97
C ARG A 294 7.86 -10.91 4.97
N GLU A 295 7.09 -9.93 4.51
CA GLU A 295 6.18 -9.12 5.32
C GLU A 295 5.05 -9.97 5.89
N TRP A 296 4.51 -10.93 5.14
CA TRP A 296 3.52 -11.87 5.66
C TRP A 296 4.06 -12.74 6.80
N LEU A 297 5.31 -13.20 6.70
CA LEU A 297 5.96 -13.93 7.80
C LEU A 297 6.11 -13.05 9.04
N GLU A 298 6.51 -11.78 8.87
CA GLU A 298 6.63 -10.83 9.97
C GLU A 298 5.27 -10.51 10.61
N VAL A 299 4.24 -10.22 9.81
CA VAL A 299 2.87 -9.95 10.29
C VAL A 299 2.31 -11.17 11.03
N SER A 300 2.49 -12.37 10.49
CA SER A 300 2.01 -13.61 11.12
C SER A 300 2.66 -13.91 12.48
N SER A 301 3.87 -13.39 12.72
CA SER A 301 4.61 -13.58 13.97
C SER A 301 4.25 -12.53 15.03
N ASN A 302 3.69 -11.39 14.63
CA ASN A 302 3.36 -10.27 15.51
C ASN A 302 1.90 -10.21 15.96
N ASN A 303 1.00 -10.96 15.31
CA ASN A 303 -0.41 -11.04 15.67
C ASN A 303 -0.64 -12.22 16.64
N GLY A 304 -1.37 -11.96 17.73
CA GLY A 304 -1.67 -12.96 18.76
C GLY A 304 -2.65 -14.04 18.31
N GLU A 305 -3.42 -13.78 17.25
CA GLU A 305 -4.23 -14.78 16.55
C GLU A 305 -3.43 -15.51 15.46
N ASN A 306 -3.69 -16.80 15.31
CA ASN A 306 -2.98 -17.64 14.38
C ASN A 306 -3.44 -17.35 12.93
N LEU A 307 -2.93 -16.29 12.28
CA LEU A 307 -3.10 -16.08 10.82
C LEU A 307 -2.68 -17.31 10.01
N LYS A 308 -1.79 -18.15 10.56
CA LYS A 308 -1.35 -19.41 9.97
C LYS A 308 -2.33 -20.57 10.14
N SER A 309 -3.42 -20.39 10.88
CA SER A 309 -4.55 -21.34 10.90
C SER A 309 -5.34 -21.33 9.59
N LYS A 310 -5.17 -20.27 8.78
CA LYS A 310 -5.83 -20.10 7.49
C LYS A 310 -4.80 -20.21 6.37
N ASN A 311 -5.27 -20.63 5.20
CA ASN A 311 -4.50 -20.53 3.96
C ASN A 311 -4.07 -19.06 3.76
N LEU A 312 -2.77 -18.83 3.49
CA LEU A 312 -2.21 -17.50 3.26
C LEU A 312 -3.05 -16.70 2.26
N TYR A 313 -3.47 -17.32 1.16
CA TYR A 313 -4.20 -16.66 0.10
C TYR A 313 -5.60 -16.19 0.53
N GLN A 314 -6.22 -16.77 1.58
CA GLN A 314 -7.44 -16.21 2.20
C GLN A 314 -7.19 -14.88 2.91
N ASN A 315 -5.94 -14.61 3.26
CA ASN A 315 -5.54 -13.30 3.77
C ASN A 315 -5.41 -12.27 2.64
N TRP A 316 -5.46 -12.65 1.36
CA TRP A 316 -5.44 -11.66 0.28
C TRP A 316 -6.85 -11.17 -0.05
N ALA A 317 -7.13 -9.91 0.27
CA ALA A 317 -8.40 -9.28 -0.10
C ALA A 317 -8.34 -8.83 -1.58
N ILE A 318 -8.71 -9.73 -2.48
CA ILE A 318 -8.65 -9.50 -3.93
C ILE A 318 -10.02 -9.36 -4.60
N THR A 319 -11.08 -9.90 -3.99
CA THR A 319 -12.45 -9.74 -4.49
C THR A 319 -12.98 -8.35 -4.18
N GLN A 320 -13.89 -7.84 -5.02
CA GLN A 320 -14.53 -6.54 -4.76
C GLN A 320 -15.28 -6.52 -3.42
N TYR A 321 -15.93 -7.64 -3.07
CA TYR A 321 -16.62 -7.80 -1.79
C TYR A 321 -15.65 -7.64 -0.62
N GLU A 322 -14.55 -8.42 -0.59
CA GLU A 322 -13.67 -8.44 0.57
C GLU A 322 -12.92 -7.11 0.71
N ARG A 323 -12.48 -6.52 -0.41
CA ARG A 323 -11.85 -5.19 -0.38
C ARG A 323 -12.79 -4.10 0.11
N LEU A 324 -14.07 -4.14 -0.30
CA LEU A 324 -15.09 -3.21 0.17
C LEU A 324 -15.35 -3.39 1.68
N ARG A 325 -15.58 -4.63 2.11
CA ARG A 325 -15.85 -4.99 3.50
C ARG A 325 -14.75 -4.54 4.46
N LEU A 326 -13.48 -4.82 4.13
CA LEU A 326 -12.37 -4.44 5.00
C LEU A 326 -12.19 -2.92 5.09
N ARG A 327 -12.40 -2.18 3.99
CA ARG A 327 -12.38 -0.71 4.01
C ARG A 327 -13.51 -0.12 4.86
N ILE A 328 -14.71 -0.71 4.79
CA ILE A 328 -15.86 -0.35 5.64
C ILE A 328 -15.53 -0.52 7.12
N ILE A 329 -14.95 -1.66 7.49
CA ILE A 329 -14.52 -1.93 8.88
C ILE A 329 -13.52 -0.88 9.35
N ILE A 330 -12.53 -0.54 8.51
CA ILE A 330 -11.53 0.49 8.80
C ILE A 330 -12.19 1.85 9.03
N ASP A 331 -13.07 2.30 8.13
CA ASP A 331 -13.72 3.61 8.23
C ASP A 331 -14.63 3.71 9.46
N ALA A 332 -15.44 2.68 9.74
CA ALA A 332 -16.28 2.63 10.94
C ALA A 332 -15.45 2.61 12.23
N SER A 333 -14.36 1.85 12.25
CA SER A 333 -13.47 1.77 13.41
C SER A 333 -12.78 3.10 13.70
N ILE A 334 -12.27 3.79 12.67
CA ILE A 334 -11.64 5.10 12.84
C ILE A 334 -12.65 6.15 13.31
N ALA A 335 -13.89 6.11 12.81
CA ALA A 335 -14.96 6.98 13.31
C ALA A 335 -15.17 6.80 14.81
N HIS A 336 -15.17 5.55 15.28
CA HIS A 336 -15.28 5.24 16.70
C HIS A 336 -14.06 5.72 17.50
N ILE A 337 -12.85 5.48 17.00
CA ILE A 337 -11.61 5.85 17.69
C ILE A 337 -11.49 7.37 17.85
N TYR A 338 -11.94 8.15 16.87
CA TYR A 338 -12.03 9.61 16.99
C TYR A 338 -13.22 10.11 17.81
N ASN A 339 -13.95 9.20 18.46
CA ASN A 339 -15.12 9.49 19.28
C ASN A 339 -16.18 10.32 18.53
N LEU A 340 -16.38 9.98 17.25
CA LEU A 340 -17.44 10.58 16.45
C LEU A 340 -18.79 9.98 16.86
N GLU A 341 -19.82 10.82 16.80
CA GLU A 341 -21.20 10.34 16.90
C GLU A 341 -21.77 9.99 15.53
N ILE A 342 -22.87 9.24 15.50
CA ILE A 342 -23.56 8.88 14.26
C ILE A 342 -23.89 10.13 13.42
N SER A 343 -24.30 11.22 14.08
CA SER A 343 -24.58 12.50 13.42
C SER A 343 -23.34 13.17 12.83
N ASP A 344 -22.17 13.00 13.45
CA ASP A 344 -20.90 13.52 12.91
C ASP A 344 -20.49 12.75 11.66
N PHE A 345 -20.54 11.41 11.71
CA PHE A 345 -20.16 10.59 10.56
C PHE A 345 -21.16 10.72 9.40
N SER A 346 -22.46 10.81 9.72
CA SER A 346 -23.50 11.14 8.73
C SER A 346 -23.27 12.51 8.08
N TRP A 347 -22.82 13.51 8.84
CA TRP A 347 -22.49 14.82 8.30
C TRP A 347 -21.30 14.76 7.33
N ILE A 348 -20.25 14.02 7.67
CA ILE A 348 -19.09 13.79 6.78
C ILE A 348 -19.55 13.14 5.46
N LEU A 349 -20.45 12.16 5.55
CA LEU A 349 -20.93 11.35 4.42
C LEU A 349 -22.23 11.87 3.78
N ARG A 350 -22.62 13.12 4.06
CA ARG A 350 -23.83 13.74 3.50
C ARG A 350 -23.86 13.66 1.97
N ASN A 351 -25.07 13.49 1.43
CA ASN A 351 -25.35 13.36 -0.01
C ASN A 351 -24.74 12.12 -0.70
N CYS A 352 -24.19 11.17 0.04
CA CYS A 352 -23.66 9.94 -0.55
C CYS A 352 -24.73 8.87 -0.78
N ASP A 353 -25.95 9.07 -0.28
CA ASP A 353 -27.10 8.18 -0.39
C ASP A 353 -28.08 8.57 -1.52
N GLN A 354 -27.74 9.60 -2.30
CA GLN A 354 -28.54 10.09 -3.41
C GLN A 354 -28.73 9.00 -4.49
N PRO A 355 -29.95 8.79 -5.03
CA PRO A 355 -30.20 7.80 -6.07
C PRO A 355 -29.25 7.92 -7.27
N LYS A 356 -28.81 6.78 -7.83
CA LYS A 356 -27.84 6.78 -8.94
C LYS A 356 -28.32 7.59 -10.16
N GLN A 357 -29.62 7.61 -10.42
CA GLN A 357 -30.22 8.35 -11.54
C GLN A 357 -30.06 9.86 -11.36
N ILE A 358 -30.23 10.37 -10.14
CA ILE A 358 -30.05 11.79 -9.84
C ILE A 358 -28.57 12.17 -9.92
N MET A 359 -27.67 11.26 -9.54
CA MET A 359 -26.22 11.47 -9.62
C MET A 359 -25.66 11.55 -11.06
N GLN A 360 -26.46 11.19 -12.06
CA GLN A 360 -26.13 11.38 -13.49
C GLN A 360 -26.45 12.81 -13.96
N ASP A 361 -27.31 13.55 -13.27
CA ASP A 361 -27.64 14.94 -13.62
C ASP A 361 -26.51 15.90 -13.21
N LYS A 362 -25.88 16.49 -14.22
CA LYS A 362 -24.80 17.47 -14.04
C LYS A 362 -25.26 18.74 -13.34
N ALA A 363 -26.51 19.18 -13.54
CA ALA A 363 -27.03 20.36 -12.87
C ALA A 363 -27.15 20.10 -11.38
N PHE A 364 -27.69 18.94 -11.01
CA PHE A 364 -27.82 18.53 -9.62
C PHE A 364 -26.46 18.39 -8.91
N TYR A 365 -25.56 17.51 -9.36
CA TYR A 365 -24.36 17.22 -8.56
C TYR A 365 -23.39 18.41 -8.48
N ARG A 366 -23.51 19.42 -9.36
CA ARG A 366 -22.75 20.68 -9.28
C ARG A 366 -23.17 21.56 -8.09
N THR A 367 -24.35 21.34 -7.52
CA THR A 367 -24.79 22.02 -6.29
C THR A 367 -24.18 21.40 -5.03
N LEU A 368 -23.73 20.14 -5.12
CA LEU A 368 -23.15 19.43 -4.01
C LEU A 368 -21.76 19.98 -3.66
N ASP A 369 -21.37 19.77 -2.41
CA ASP A 369 -20.07 20.20 -1.92
C ASP A 369 -18.94 19.52 -2.71
N PRO A 370 -18.10 20.24 -3.48
CA PRO A 370 -17.01 19.63 -4.24
C PRO A 370 -16.02 18.88 -3.36
N LYS A 371 -15.90 19.21 -2.07
CA LYS A 371 -15.04 18.52 -1.10
C LYS A 371 -15.72 17.31 -0.43
N GLY A 372 -17.01 17.09 -0.63
CA GLY A 372 -17.73 15.94 -0.09
C GLY A 372 -17.40 14.60 -0.76
N PHE A 373 -17.96 13.52 -0.22
CA PHE A 373 -17.71 12.14 -0.67
C PHE A 373 -18.73 11.58 -1.65
N TRP A 374 -19.68 12.38 -2.12
CA TRP A 374 -20.76 11.95 -3.02
C TRP A 374 -20.27 11.36 -4.36
N ARG A 375 -18.99 11.55 -4.72
CA ARG A 375 -18.37 10.92 -5.91
C ARG A 375 -18.02 9.46 -5.71
N VAL A 376 -17.85 9.01 -4.46
CA VAL A 376 -17.49 7.63 -4.14
C VAL A 376 -18.62 6.71 -4.57
N ASP A 377 -18.33 5.78 -5.48
CA ASP A 377 -19.29 4.79 -5.99
C ASP A 377 -20.61 5.39 -6.52
N LYS A 378 -20.60 6.65 -7.01
CA LYS A 378 -21.83 7.36 -7.39
C LYS A 378 -22.66 6.67 -8.48
N GLU A 379 -22.01 5.83 -9.29
CA GLU A 379 -22.63 5.04 -10.36
C GLU A 379 -23.39 3.81 -9.81
N LYS A 380 -23.16 3.42 -8.55
CA LYS A 380 -23.84 2.30 -7.89
C LYS A 380 -25.12 2.76 -7.19
N ASP A 381 -26.04 1.82 -6.98
CA ASP A 381 -27.18 2.03 -6.08
C ASP A 381 -26.68 2.30 -4.65
N PRO A 382 -27.35 3.16 -3.84
CA PRO A 382 -26.85 3.59 -2.54
C PRO A 382 -26.44 2.46 -1.60
N GLU A 383 -27.20 1.38 -1.55
CA GLU A 383 -26.95 0.22 -0.68
C GLU A 383 -25.66 -0.56 -1.02
N LEU A 384 -25.02 -0.27 -2.16
CA LEU A 384 -23.77 -0.90 -2.59
C LEU A 384 -22.56 0.05 -2.46
N ARG A 385 -22.77 1.29 -2.01
CA ARG A 385 -21.71 2.30 -1.95
C ARG A 385 -20.89 2.14 -0.67
N HIS A 386 -19.58 2.30 -0.82
CA HIS A 386 -18.66 2.28 0.31
C HIS A 386 -19.11 3.22 1.45
N THR A 387 -19.42 4.47 1.13
CA THR A 387 -19.84 5.47 2.12
C THR A 387 -21.11 5.08 2.88
N VAL A 388 -22.12 4.54 2.20
CA VAL A 388 -23.39 4.17 2.82
C VAL A 388 -23.19 2.97 3.75
N LEU A 389 -22.47 1.95 3.28
CA LEU A 389 -22.18 0.76 4.07
C LEU A 389 -21.24 1.06 5.25
N SER A 390 -20.31 2.01 5.13
CA SER A 390 -19.49 2.48 6.26
C SER A 390 -20.35 3.09 7.37
N LEU A 391 -21.38 3.86 7.03
CA LEU A 391 -22.31 4.40 8.01
C LEU A 391 -23.17 3.29 8.66
N VAL A 392 -23.68 2.35 7.86
CA VAL A 392 -24.42 1.17 8.36
C VAL A 392 -23.60 0.36 9.35
N ALA A 393 -22.34 0.06 8.99
CA ALA A 393 -21.41 -0.66 9.87
C ALA A 393 -21.11 0.14 11.15
N PHE A 394 -20.98 1.47 11.05
CA PHE A 394 -20.76 2.33 12.20
C PHE A 394 -21.95 2.36 13.18
N HIS A 395 -23.19 2.32 12.67
CA HIS A 395 -24.37 2.16 13.52
C HIS A 395 -24.30 0.87 14.33
N GLU A 396 -23.89 -0.24 13.71
CA GLU A 396 -23.77 -1.52 14.41
C GLU A 396 -22.63 -1.48 15.43
N LEU A 397 -21.47 -0.93 15.05
CA LEU A 397 -20.33 -0.73 15.94
C LEU A 397 -20.73 0.08 17.19
N LYS A 398 -21.48 1.17 17.04
CA LYS A 398 -21.94 1.99 18.19
C LYS A 398 -22.87 1.23 19.14
N LYS A 399 -23.56 0.18 18.70
CA LYS A 399 -24.41 -0.66 19.56
C LYS A 399 -23.60 -1.68 20.36
N ILE A 400 -22.65 -2.35 19.71
CA ILE A 400 -21.96 -3.51 20.29
C ILE A 400 -20.56 -3.19 20.85
N GLY A 401 -20.00 -2.03 20.49
CA GLY A 401 -18.64 -1.63 20.85
C GLY A 401 -17.58 -2.16 19.86
N LEU A 402 -16.42 -1.50 19.83
CA LEU A 402 -15.35 -1.80 18.87
C LEU A 402 -14.82 -3.24 19.00
N GLU A 403 -14.56 -3.71 20.22
CA GLU A 403 -14.01 -5.04 20.45
C GLU A 403 -14.94 -6.14 19.94
N ALA A 404 -16.24 -6.09 20.31
CA ALA A 404 -17.22 -7.05 19.81
C ALA A 404 -17.39 -6.95 18.29
N PHE A 405 -17.37 -5.74 17.73
CA PHE A 405 -17.49 -5.52 16.29
C PHE A 405 -16.35 -6.15 15.48
N LEU A 406 -15.10 -6.05 15.97
CA LEU A 406 -13.94 -6.67 15.33
C LEU A 406 -13.93 -8.20 15.50
N ASN A 407 -14.52 -8.72 16.58
CA ASN A 407 -14.58 -10.15 16.89
C ASN A 407 -15.81 -10.88 16.32
N LEU A 408 -16.74 -10.17 15.64
CA LEU A 408 -17.86 -10.81 14.92
C LEU A 408 -17.35 -11.88 13.95
N ASN A 409 -18.16 -12.91 13.73
CA ASN A 409 -17.88 -14.00 12.78
C ASN A 409 -16.51 -14.65 13.01
N ASP A 410 -16.23 -15.06 14.25
CA ASP A 410 -14.99 -15.72 14.67
C ASP A 410 -13.73 -14.91 14.32
N GLY A 411 -13.74 -13.62 14.64
CA GLY A 411 -12.61 -12.72 14.41
C GLY A 411 -12.46 -12.22 12.96
N GLU A 412 -13.39 -12.55 12.06
CA GLU A 412 -13.43 -11.98 10.70
C GLU A 412 -13.98 -10.55 10.64
N GLY A 413 -14.64 -10.10 11.70
CA GLY A 413 -15.29 -8.80 11.81
C GLY A 413 -16.63 -8.75 11.07
N TRP A 414 -17.11 -7.52 10.87
CA TRP A 414 -18.40 -7.25 10.24
C TRP A 414 -18.49 -7.75 8.77
N MET A 415 -19.67 -8.20 8.36
CA MET A 415 -19.96 -8.70 7.00
C MET A 415 -20.95 -7.77 6.29
N LEU A 416 -20.89 -7.70 4.95
CA LEU A 416 -21.94 -7.00 4.22
C LEU A 416 -23.28 -7.72 4.50
N PRO A 417 -24.37 -6.98 4.75
CA PRO A 417 -25.66 -7.60 5.01
C PRO A 417 -26.22 -8.23 3.73
N ASP A 418 -27.09 -9.23 3.84
CA ASP A 418 -27.71 -9.83 2.65
C ASP A 418 -28.64 -8.85 1.93
N THR A 419 -29.41 -8.11 2.73
CA THR A 419 -30.26 -7.03 2.25
C THR A 419 -30.08 -5.79 3.14
N LEU A 420 -30.34 -4.61 2.57
CA LEU A 420 -30.29 -3.35 3.29
C LEU A 420 -31.53 -2.52 2.98
N ARG A 421 -32.26 -2.11 4.02
CA ARG A 421 -33.29 -1.10 3.94
C ARG A 421 -32.73 0.23 4.43
N LEU A 422 -32.55 1.20 3.52
CA LEU A 422 -31.86 2.45 3.81
C LEU A 422 -32.55 3.28 4.91
N ALA A 423 -33.89 3.26 4.95
CA ALA A 423 -34.68 4.02 5.91
C ALA A 423 -34.40 3.64 7.38
N ASP A 424 -33.93 2.41 7.66
CA ASP A 424 -33.58 1.97 9.02
C ASP A 424 -32.39 2.75 9.62
N TYR A 425 -31.62 3.40 8.76
CA TYR A 425 -30.44 4.18 9.11
C TYR A 425 -30.65 5.69 8.87
N GLY A 426 -31.88 6.11 8.57
CA GLY A 426 -32.18 7.50 8.19
C GLY A 426 -31.56 7.89 6.83
N LEU A 427 -31.37 6.91 5.95
CA LEU A 427 -30.75 7.08 4.64
C LEU A 427 -31.75 6.82 3.50
N GLY A 428 -31.37 7.28 2.31
CA GLY A 428 -32.08 7.00 1.08
C GLY A 428 -33.26 7.94 0.83
N HIS A 429 -33.76 7.88 -0.41
CA HIS A 429 -34.77 8.80 -0.91
C HIS A 429 -35.90 8.01 -1.60
N GLY A 430 -37.15 8.44 -1.38
CA GLY A 430 -38.35 7.84 -2.00
C GLY A 430 -38.64 6.40 -1.55
N ASP A 431 -39.53 5.73 -2.29
CA ASP A 431 -40.04 4.39 -1.93
C ASP A 431 -38.95 3.31 -1.86
N ARG A 432 -37.89 3.44 -2.67
CA ARG A 432 -36.75 2.51 -2.67
C ARG A 432 -36.11 2.41 -1.28
N ALA A 433 -36.03 3.52 -0.54
CA ALA A 433 -35.41 3.55 0.78
C ALA A 433 -36.21 2.74 1.82
N GLN A 434 -37.52 2.58 1.62
CA GLN A 434 -38.43 1.86 2.50
C GLN A 434 -38.44 0.35 2.25
N ALA A 435 -37.88 -0.11 1.13
CA ALA A 435 -37.84 -1.51 0.74
C ALA A 435 -36.44 -2.12 0.95
N PRO A 436 -36.31 -3.33 1.51
CA PRO A 436 -35.03 -4.05 1.56
C PRO A 436 -34.47 -4.27 0.14
N GLN A 437 -33.22 -3.86 -0.08
CA GLN A 437 -32.51 -4.04 -1.35
C GLN A 437 -31.43 -5.12 -1.22
N PRO A 438 -31.19 -5.96 -2.24
CA PRO A 438 -30.15 -6.99 -2.19
C PRO A 438 -28.74 -6.37 -2.22
N VAL A 439 -27.86 -6.87 -1.35
CA VAL A 439 -26.47 -6.41 -1.24
C VAL A 439 -25.48 -7.54 -1.53
N THR A 440 -25.36 -8.57 -0.69
CA THR A 440 -24.36 -9.66 -0.86
C THR A 440 -24.49 -10.37 -2.22
N ALA A 441 -25.71 -10.64 -2.66
CA ALA A 441 -26.00 -11.27 -3.95
C ALA A 441 -25.50 -10.44 -5.16
N ARG A 442 -25.26 -9.13 -4.99
CA ARG A 442 -24.73 -8.24 -6.04
C ARG A 442 -23.21 -8.36 -6.22
N PHE A 443 -22.55 -9.20 -5.41
CA PHE A 443 -21.12 -9.48 -5.47
C PHE A 443 -20.81 -10.97 -5.72
N ALA A 444 -21.74 -11.72 -6.30
CA ALA A 444 -21.49 -13.12 -6.66
C ALA A 444 -20.35 -13.21 -7.69
N LEU A 445 -19.44 -14.18 -7.47
CA LEU A 445 -18.39 -14.53 -8.42
C LEU A 445 -18.85 -15.70 -9.28
N GLU A 446 -18.61 -15.62 -10.59
CA GLU A 446 -18.97 -16.68 -11.55
C GLU A 446 -18.05 -17.90 -11.40
N ASP A 447 -16.85 -17.72 -10.84
CA ASP A 447 -15.79 -18.73 -10.72
C ASP A 447 -16.16 -19.96 -9.84
N TRP A 448 -17.25 -19.88 -9.08
CA TRP A 448 -17.74 -20.99 -8.25
C TRP A 448 -18.69 -21.93 -8.97
N ASP A 449 -19.12 -21.59 -10.19
CA ASP A 449 -19.99 -22.44 -10.98
C ASP A 449 -19.25 -23.72 -11.35
N ASN A 450 -19.78 -24.87 -10.91
CA ASN A 450 -19.21 -26.23 -11.04
C ASN A 450 -18.09 -26.61 -10.07
N GLN A 451 -17.75 -25.77 -9.07
CA GLN A 451 -16.81 -26.13 -8.01
C GLN A 451 -17.53 -26.76 -6.80
N PRO A 452 -16.99 -27.83 -6.20
CA PRO A 452 -17.56 -28.38 -4.97
C PRO A 452 -17.44 -27.37 -3.83
N VAL A 453 -18.44 -27.36 -2.94
CA VAL A 453 -18.40 -26.53 -1.74
C VAL A 453 -17.29 -27.04 -0.82
N PRO A 454 -16.34 -26.18 -0.38
CA PRO A 454 -15.32 -26.59 0.58
C PRO A 454 -15.95 -27.07 1.88
N ALA A 455 -15.45 -28.17 2.45
CA ALA A 455 -16.02 -28.77 3.67
C ALA A 455 -16.08 -27.78 4.86
N ASN A 456 -15.10 -26.87 4.94
CA ASN A 456 -15.02 -25.82 5.96
C ASN A 456 -15.08 -24.42 5.31
N ALA A 457 -16.04 -24.22 4.39
CA ALA A 457 -16.16 -22.97 3.66
C ALA A 457 -16.38 -21.77 4.60
N PRO A 458 -15.57 -20.70 4.49
CA PRO A 458 -15.78 -19.48 5.27
C PRO A 458 -17.16 -18.85 5.03
N ILE A 459 -17.63 -18.03 5.99
CA ILE A 459 -18.83 -17.21 5.78
C ILE A 459 -18.69 -16.35 4.52
N SER A 460 -19.74 -16.33 3.69
CA SER A 460 -19.77 -15.64 2.38
C SER A 460 -18.61 -16.02 1.44
N TYR A 461 -18.09 -17.25 1.52
CA TYR A 461 -16.92 -17.67 0.74
C TYR A 461 -17.05 -17.39 -0.77
N ARG A 462 -18.25 -17.55 -1.34
CA ARG A 462 -18.52 -17.34 -2.78
C ARG A 462 -18.36 -15.90 -3.25
N GLN A 463 -18.47 -14.94 -2.34
CA GLN A 463 -18.26 -13.52 -2.63
C GLN A 463 -16.85 -13.08 -2.25
N ARG A 464 -16.29 -13.68 -1.19
CA ARG A 464 -15.04 -13.26 -0.57
C ARG A 464 -13.80 -13.82 -1.24
N PHE A 465 -13.88 -15.04 -1.74
CA PHE A 465 -12.72 -15.80 -2.17
C PHE A 465 -12.95 -16.42 -3.54
N TYR A 466 -11.93 -16.37 -4.38
CA TYR A 466 -11.85 -17.21 -5.56
C TYR A 466 -11.52 -18.66 -5.15
N PRO A 467 -11.92 -19.68 -5.95
CA PRO A 467 -11.68 -21.09 -5.60
C PRO A 467 -10.22 -21.40 -5.28
N TRP A 468 -9.28 -20.83 -6.03
CA TRP A 468 -7.85 -21.05 -5.84
C TRP A 468 -7.32 -20.56 -4.47
N GLN A 469 -7.96 -19.54 -3.87
CA GLN A 469 -7.59 -19.07 -2.53
C GLN A 469 -7.94 -20.09 -1.43
N LEU A 470 -8.83 -21.04 -1.73
CA LEU A 470 -9.28 -22.09 -0.81
C LEU A 470 -8.70 -23.47 -1.16
N ALA A 471 -7.95 -23.59 -2.25
CA ALA A 471 -7.51 -24.88 -2.78
C ALA A 471 -6.39 -25.55 -1.95
N LYS A 472 -5.49 -24.75 -1.36
CA LYS A 472 -4.33 -25.27 -0.59
C LYS A 472 -4.60 -25.30 0.91
N THR A 473 -3.92 -26.20 1.63
CA THR A 473 -3.97 -26.19 3.10
C THR A 473 -3.17 -25.00 3.66
N PRO A 474 -3.43 -24.59 4.92
CA PRO A 474 -2.61 -23.59 5.59
C PRO A 474 -1.11 -23.92 5.53
N GLU A 475 -0.73 -25.15 5.88
CA GLU A 475 0.66 -25.60 5.92
C GLU A 475 1.37 -25.44 4.57
N GLN A 476 0.71 -25.84 3.48
CA GLN A 476 1.25 -25.71 2.12
C GLN A 476 1.45 -24.23 1.74
N SER A 477 0.41 -23.42 1.89
CA SER A 477 0.46 -22.00 1.49
C SER A 477 1.48 -21.17 2.29
N TRP A 478 1.70 -21.50 3.57
CA TRP A 478 2.71 -20.83 4.40
C TRP A 478 4.13 -21.36 4.13
N ALA A 479 4.30 -22.61 3.72
CA ALA A 479 5.57 -23.12 3.22
C ALA A 479 5.97 -22.43 1.90
N GLU A 480 5.02 -22.18 0.99
CA GLU A 480 5.25 -21.37 -0.22
C GLU A 480 5.73 -19.96 0.14
N CYS A 481 5.07 -19.33 1.10
CA CYS A 481 5.46 -18.02 1.61
C CYS A 481 6.92 -18.00 2.10
N GLN A 482 7.35 -19.05 2.83
CA GLN A 482 8.72 -19.16 3.31
C GLN A 482 9.72 -19.28 2.17
N LEU A 483 9.44 -20.11 1.17
CA LEU A 483 10.32 -20.25 0.01
C LEU A 483 10.38 -18.98 -0.83
N HIS A 484 9.25 -18.29 -1.04
CA HIS A 484 9.25 -17.01 -1.74
C HIS A 484 10.08 -15.96 -1.00
N ALA A 485 9.97 -15.88 0.33
CA ALA A 485 10.77 -14.97 1.13
C ALA A 485 12.27 -15.30 1.06
N GLU A 486 12.62 -16.59 1.07
CA GLU A 486 14.01 -17.05 0.96
C GLU A 486 14.61 -16.77 -0.42
N ASN A 487 13.86 -17.02 -1.50
CA ASN A 487 14.29 -16.68 -2.85
C ASN A 487 14.54 -15.17 -3.02
N LEU A 488 13.65 -14.32 -2.47
CA LEU A 488 13.85 -12.86 -2.46
C LEU A 488 15.10 -12.46 -1.67
N ARG A 489 15.34 -13.10 -0.53
CA ARG A 489 16.53 -12.85 0.30
C ARG A 489 17.81 -13.18 -0.46
N LEU A 490 17.84 -14.33 -1.14
CA LEU A 490 18.97 -14.76 -1.97
C LEU A 490 19.19 -13.83 -3.16
N LEU A 491 18.13 -13.52 -3.92
CA LEU A 491 18.19 -12.66 -5.12
C LEU A 491 18.75 -11.27 -4.82
N LEU A 492 18.22 -10.62 -3.78
CA LEU A 492 18.57 -9.25 -3.43
C LEU A 492 19.79 -9.17 -2.50
N LYS A 493 20.48 -10.31 -2.26
CA LYS A 493 21.60 -10.43 -1.31
C LYS A 493 21.31 -9.79 0.05
N GLN A 494 20.05 -9.89 0.52
CA GLN A 494 19.64 -9.31 1.80
C GLN A 494 20.39 -10.06 2.93
N ASP A 495 20.90 -9.29 3.89
CA ASP A 495 21.70 -9.75 5.04
C ASP A 495 23.13 -10.24 4.74
N GLN A 496 23.63 -10.10 3.50
CA GLN A 496 25.07 -10.22 3.25
C GLN A 496 25.78 -8.97 3.77
N PRO A 497 26.91 -9.11 4.51
CA PRO A 497 27.78 -7.96 4.76
C PRO A 497 28.12 -7.31 3.42
N PRO A 498 28.22 -5.97 3.34
CA PRO A 498 28.58 -5.32 2.09
C PRO A 498 29.82 -6.01 1.54
N GLU A 499 29.75 -6.46 0.27
CA GLU A 499 30.96 -6.92 -0.43
C GLU A 499 32.01 -5.83 -0.20
N PRO A 500 33.22 -6.19 0.25
CA PRO A 500 34.26 -5.20 0.45
C PRO A 500 34.33 -4.44 -0.87
N THR A 501 33.97 -3.16 -0.81
CA THR A 501 34.18 -2.28 -1.94
C THR A 501 35.62 -2.52 -2.35
N PRO A 502 35.96 -2.77 -3.62
CA PRO A 502 37.34 -2.72 -4.02
C PRO A 502 37.77 -1.28 -3.75
N THR A 503 38.25 -1.03 -2.54
CA THR A 503 39.08 0.10 -2.21
C THR A 503 40.12 0.05 -3.30
N LYS A 504 40.30 1.16 -4.03
CA LYS A 504 41.54 1.36 -4.78
C LYS A 504 42.62 0.82 -3.88
N SER A 505 43.33 -0.23 -4.32
CA SER A 505 44.40 -0.86 -3.55
C SER A 505 45.15 0.25 -2.84
N GLU A 506 45.08 0.32 -1.52
CA GLU A 506 45.84 1.32 -0.78
C GLU A 506 47.27 1.16 -1.25
N LYS A 507 47.82 2.22 -1.84
CA LYS A 507 49.16 2.15 -2.40
C LYS A 507 50.08 1.76 -1.26
N LEU A 508 50.84 0.69 -1.44
CA LEU A 508 51.79 0.24 -0.42
C LEU A 508 53.04 1.12 -0.49
N PRO A 509 53.83 1.21 0.58
CA PRO A 509 55.13 1.89 0.56
C PRO A 509 56.09 1.38 -0.54
N SER A 510 55.82 0.20 -1.11
CA SER A 510 56.55 -0.36 -2.26
C SER A 510 56.14 0.22 -3.62
N ASP A 511 55.04 0.96 -3.70
CA ASP A 511 54.54 1.50 -4.97
C ASP A 511 55.30 2.76 -5.38
N PRO A 512 55.64 2.92 -6.68
CA PRO A 512 56.52 4.01 -7.16
C PRO A 512 55.94 5.43 -6.93
N ASP A 513 54.63 5.53 -6.71
CA ASP A 513 53.90 6.78 -6.49
C ASP A 513 53.28 6.86 -5.08
N TYR A 514 53.78 6.08 -4.11
CA TYR A 514 53.34 6.16 -2.71
C TYR A 514 53.75 7.49 -2.08
N GLN A 515 52.80 8.20 -1.47
CA GLN A 515 53.10 9.34 -0.62
C GLN A 515 52.78 8.99 0.83
N PRO A 516 53.76 9.08 1.75
CA PRO A 516 53.51 8.82 3.16
C PRO A 516 52.54 9.87 3.73
N PRO A 517 51.66 9.47 4.65
CA PRO A 517 50.79 10.42 5.35
C PRO A 517 51.62 11.47 6.09
N THR A 518 51.16 12.71 6.14
CA THR A 518 51.88 13.82 6.78
C THR A 518 51.19 14.28 8.06
N ASP A 519 51.94 14.87 8.99
CA ASP A 519 51.39 15.56 10.14
C ASP A 519 50.67 16.87 9.74
N LEU A 520 50.10 17.57 10.74
CA LEU A 520 49.41 18.87 10.55
C LEU A 520 50.31 19.98 10.01
N PHE A 521 51.63 19.76 9.97
CA PHE A 521 52.64 20.71 9.47
C PHE A 521 53.24 20.26 8.13
N GLY A 522 52.74 19.17 7.54
CA GLY A 522 53.21 18.63 6.26
C GLY A 522 54.47 17.78 6.36
N ASN A 523 54.91 17.38 7.56
CA ASN A 523 56.05 16.48 7.72
C ASN A 523 55.61 15.02 7.53
N PRO A 524 56.36 14.19 6.78
CA PRO A 524 56.04 12.77 6.62
C PRO A 524 56.04 12.02 7.95
N LEU A 525 54.98 11.25 8.20
CA LEU A 525 54.87 10.32 9.32
C LEU A 525 55.63 9.02 8.98
N GLN A 526 56.25 8.41 9.99
CA GLN A 526 56.82 7.06 9.82
C GLN A 526 55.70 6.03 9.71
N VAL A 527 55.82 5.14 8.74
CA VAL A 527 54.86 4.06 8.49
C VAL A 527 55.56 2.71 8.43
N ASP A 528 54.83 1.64 8.75
CA ASP A 528 55.29 0.27 8.57
C ASP A 528 55.21 -0.18 7.09
N LEU A 529 55.59 -1.43 6.81
CA LEU A 529 55.55 -2.03 5.47
C LEU A 529 54.14 -2.06 4.84
N PHE A 530 53.10 -1.83 5.62
CA PHE A 530 51.70 -1.85 5.20
C PHE A 530 51.08 -0.44 5.17
N GLY A 531 51.87 0.62 5.41
CA GLY A 531 51.40 2.00 5.39
C GLY A 531 50.74 2.49 6.68
N ASN A 532 50.79 1.71 7.77
CA ASN A 532 50.25 2.13 9.06
C ASN A 532 51.24 3.06 9.78
N VAL A 533 50.76 4.17 10.33
CA VAL A 533 51.59 5.11 11.09
C VAL A 533 52.14 4.43 12.35
N ILE A 534 53.46 4.43 12.49
CA ILE A 534 54.16 3.96 13.68
C ILE A 534 54.10 5.11 14.70
N THR A 535 53.27 4.95 15.73
CA THR A 535 53.16 5.89 16.87
C THR A 535 54.38 5.85 17.77
#